data_AF-A0A932I2A9-F1
#
_entry.id   AF-A0A932I2A9-F1
#
_cell.length_a   1.000
_cell.length_b   1.000
_cell.length_c   1.000
_cell.angle_alpha   90.00
_cell.angle_beta   90.00
_cell.angle_gamma   90.00
#
_symmetry.space_group_name_H-M   'P 1'
#
loop_
_entity.id
_entity.type
_entity.pdbx_description
1 polymer ?
#
loop_
_entity_poly.entity_id
_entity_poly.type
_entity_poly.pdbx_seq_one_letter_code
_entity_poly.pdbx_strand_id
1 'polypeptide(L)'
;MHLTFEELDYKWLGKISGDDRWRFSFKDDIDAGDVLDRAFFYSVPTSFFVLDERVPRILRELLTEAEGCLKSNFLTGASACARKIVYELGVLSKADGDDYESRIKSLKQIYRDVSPEFFDTLLTIQQVTSSKVHENSYDGWEAKHLRIILAALAEVLHEIYVVPALRNDRRKAVLALKDELIPRTDTQEKGKSLS
;
A
#
# COMPACT_ATOMS: atom_id res chain seq x y z
N MET A 1 -7.23 -15.40 6.37
CA MET A 1 -8.04 -14.18 6.62
C MET A 1 -7.94 -13.38 5.34
N HIS A 2 -9.06 -13.19 4.65
CA HIS A 2 -9.11 -12.57 3.33
C HIS A 2 -8.89 -11.07 3.50
N LEU A 3 -7.93 -10.49 2.77
CA LEU A 3 -7.77 -9.05 2.71
C LEU A 3 -8.65 -8.57 1.56
N THR A 4 -9.80 -7.97 1.90
CA THR A 4 -10.54 -7.15 0.94
C THR A 4 -9.85 -5.82 0.85
N PHE A 5 -9.53 -5.41 -0.37
CA PHE A 5 -8.78 -4.18 -0.62
C PHE A 5 -9.67 -2.99 -0.98
N GLU A 6 -10.99 -3.23 -0.96
CA GLU A 6 -12.06 -2.28 -1.27
C GLU A 6 -13.21 -2.53 -0.30
N GLU A 7 -13.87 -1.46 0.18
CA GLU A 7 -15.12 -1.58 0.92
C GLU A 7 -16.23 -1.98 -0.06
N LEU A 8 -16.83 -3.15 0.16
CA LEU A 8 -17.96 -3.63 -0.62
C LEU A 8 -19.27 -3.24 0.05
N ASP A 9 -20.19 -2.67 -0.74
CA ASP A 9 -21.54 -2.39 -0.27
C ASP A 9 -22.27 -3.69 0.10
N TYR A 10 -22.90 -3.71 1.27
CA TYR A 10 -23.70 -4.84 1.73
C TYR A 10 -25.03 -4.36 2.33
N LYS A 11 -26.07 -5.19 2.19
CA LYS A 11 -27.39 -4.94 2.76
C LYS A 11 -27.84 -6.08 3.66
N TRP A 12 -28.54 -5.72 4.73
CA TRP A 12 -29.19 -6.69 5.61
C TRP A 12 -30.41 -7.28 4.89
N LEU A 13 -30.54 -8.62 4.93
CA LEU A 13 -31.63 -9.36 4.28
C LEU A 13 -32.68 -9.87 5.27
N GLY A 14 -32.50 -9.66 6.57
CA GLY A 14 -33.37 -10.21 7.61
C GLY A 14 -32.71 -11.36 8.39
N LYS A 15 -33.51 -12.01 9.24
CA LYS A 15 -33.11 -13.20 10.00
C LYS A 15 -33.60 -14.48 9.34
N ILE A 16 -32.72 -15.45 9.18
CA ILE A 16 -33.07 -16.82 8.77
C ILE A 16 -32.58 -17.75 9.87
N SER A 17 -33.49 -18.51 10.49
CA SER A 17 -33.18 -19.45 11.58
C SER A 17 -32.52 -18.79 12.81
N GLY A 18 -32.83 -17.52 13.07
CA GLY A 18 -32.30 -16.75 14.21
C GLY A 18 -31.05 -15.93 13.92
N ASP A 19 -30.37 -16.20 12.80
CA ASP A 19 -29.13 -15.52 12.42
C ASP A 19 -29.38 -14.38 11.43
N ASP A 20 -28.69 -13.25 11.66
CA ASP A 20 -28.70 -12.11 10.74
C ASP A 20 -28.00 -12.46 9.42
N ARG A 21 -28.70 -12.23 8.31
CA ARG A 21 -28.16 -12.48 6.96
C ARG A 21 -27.80 -11.16 6.30
N TRP A 22 -26.59 -11.10 5.77
CA TRP A 22 -26.07 -9.99 4.98
C TRP A 22 -25.76 -10.47 3.58
N ARG A 23 -25.93 -9.60 2.58
CA ARG A 23 -25.57 -9.89 1.18
C ARG A 23 -24.94 -8.65 0.56
N PHE A 24 -23.87 -8.86 -0.22
CA PHE A 24 -23.28 -7.81 -1.04
C PHE A 24 -24.29 -7.25 -2.04
N SER A 25 -24.32 -5.93 -2.17
CA SER A 25 -25.23 -5.23 -3.06
C SER A 25 -24.49 -4.88 -4.35
N PHE A 26 -24.87 -5.50 -5.46
CA PHE A 26 -24.35 -5.20 -6.80
C PHE A 26 -25.47 -4.61 -7.66
N LYS A 27 -25.11 -3.79 -8.65
CA LYS A 27 -26.08 -3.37 -9.69
C LYS A 27 -26.39 -4.56 -10.60
N ASP A 28 -27.64 -4.69 -11.03
CA ASP A 28 -28.12 -5.85 -11.79
C ASP A 28 -27.40 -6.05 -13.15
N ASP A 29 -26.75 -5.00 -13.67
CA ASP A 29 -26.03 -5.01 -14.95
C ASP A 29 -24.52 -5.35 -14.83
N ILE A 30 -24.04 -5.76 -13.65
CA ILE A 30 -22.61 -6.02 -13.40
C ILE A 30 -22.40 -7.51 -13.09
N ASP A 31 -21.35 -8.10 -13.67
CA ASP A 31 -20.89 -9.43 -13.29
C ASP A 31 -20.36 -9.40 -11.85
N ALA A 32 -21.19 -9.87 -10.92
CA ALA A 32 -20.86 -9.95 -9.51
C ALA A 32 -19.63 -10.83 -9.25
N GLY A 33 -19.37 -11.85 -10.08
CA GLY A 33 -18.19 -12.72 -9.95
C GLY A 33 -16.90 -11.95 -10.17
N ASP A 34 -16.80 -11.23 -11.28
CA ASP A 34 -15.64 -10.39 -11.62
C ASP A 34 -15.42 -9.25 -10.61
N VAL A 35 -16.49 -8.65 -10.08
CA VAL A 35 -16.38 -7.66 -8.98
C VAL A 35 -15.81 -8.29 -7.71
N LEU A 36 -16.31 -9.47 -7.34
CA LEU A 36 -15.83 -10.18 -6.16
C LEU A 36 -14.39 -10.62 -6.33
N ASP A 37 -14.02 -11.21 -7.46
CA ASP A 37 -12.64 -11.66 -7.73
C ASP A 37 -11.65 -10.49 -7.74
N ARG A 38 -12.09 -9.31 -8.18
CA ARG A 38 -11.29 -8.09 -8.05
C ARG A 38 -11.17 -7.59 -6.62
N ALA A 39 -12.24 -7.65 -5.83
CA ALA A 39 -12.29 -7.09 -4.49
C ALA A 39 -11.63 -7.99 -3.44
N PHE A 40 -11.73 -9.31 -3.63
CA PHE A 40 -11.18 -10.33 -2.76
C PHE A 40 -9.85 -10.82 -3.32
N PHE A 41 -8.76 -10.38 -2.71
CA PHE A 41 -7.45 -10.95 -3.00
C PHE A 41 -7.09 -12.00 -1.96
N TYR A 42 -6.84 -13.23 -2.40
CA TYR A 42 -6.41 -14.29 -1.49
C TYR A 42 -4.93 -14.13 -1.15
N SER A 43 -4.67 -13.42 -0.06
CA SER A 43 -3.38 -13.41 0.60
C SER A 43 -3.49 -14.19 1.92
N VAL A 44 -2.53 -15.09 2.17
CA VAL A 44 -2.36 -15.67 3.50
C VAL A 44 -1.53 -14.67 4.29
N PRO A 45 -2.11 -13.93 5.26
CA PRO A 45 -1.37 -12.93 6.00
C PRO A 45 -0.20 -13.61 6.70
N THR A 46 0.99 -13.08 6.54
CA THR A 46 2.11 -13.44 7.43
C THR A 46 2.14 -12.45 8.57
N SER A 47 2.66 -12.89 9.71
CA SER A 47 2.80 -12.05 10.90
C SER A 47 3.64 -10.78 10.70
N PHE A 48 4.33 -10.64 9.55
CA PHE A 48 5.20 -9.51 9.24
C PHE A 48 4.71 -8.63 8.09
N PHE A 49 3.71 -9.06 7.31
CA PHE A 49 3.29 -8.37 6.09
C PHE A 49 1.77 -8.39 5.93
N VAL A 50 1.11 -7.48 6.64
CA VAL A 50 -0.26 -7.06 6.30
C VAL A 50 -0.11 -5.72 5.59
N LEU A 51 -0.33 -5.69 4.28
CA LEU A 51 -0.24 -4.45 3.51
C LEU A 51 -1.51 -3.64 3.68
N ASP A 52 -1.33 -2.41 4.14
CA ASP A 52 -2.39 -1.43 4.34
C ASP A 52 -3.09 -1.10 3.01
N GLU A 53 -4.41 -0.90 3.06
CA GLU A 53 -5.22 -0.67 1.87
C GLU A 53 -4.89 0.62 1.11
N ARG A 54 -4.27 1.59 1.80
CA ARG A 54 -3.83 2.86 1.23
C ARG A 54 -2.70 2.70 0.21
N VAL A 55 -1.97 1.57 0.25
CA VAL A 55 -0.95 1.25 -0.75
C VAL A 55 -1.65 0.89 -2.07
N PRO A 56 -1.24 1.45 -3.23
CA PRO A 56 -1.84 1.13 -4.52
C PRO A 56 -1.91 -0.38 -4.79
N ARG A 57 -3.06 -0.83 -5.32
CA ARG A 57 -3.35 -2.25 -5.56
C ARG A 57 -2.24 -2.98 -6.32
N ILE A 58 -1.75 -2.39 -7.41
CA ILE A 58 -0.68 -2.99 -8.23
C ILE A 58 0.58 -3.29 -7.41
N LEU A 59 0.95 -2.43 -6.47
CA LEU A 59 2.13 -2.61 -5.62
C LEU A 59 1.89 -3.70 -4.57
N ARG A 60 0.66 -3.78 -4.02
CA ARG A 60 0.27 -4.82 -3.05
C ARG A 60 0.23 -6.21 -3.66
N GLU A 61 -0.34 -6.33 -4.86
CA GLU A 61 -0.39 -7.59 -5.60
C GLU A 61 1.01 -8.10 -5.89
N LEU A 62 1.89 -7.24 -6.40
CA LEU A 62 3.29 -7.59 -6.68
C LEU A 62 4.07 -7.98 -5.42
N LEU A 63 3.86 -7.28 -4.30
CA LEU A 63 4.54 -7.63 -3.05
C LEU A 63 4.04 -8.98 -2.51
N THR A 64 2.73 -9.24 -2.61
CA THR A 64 2.18 -10.53 -2.18
C THR A 64 2.62 -11.67 -3.09
N GLU A 65 2.69 -11.44 -4.40
CA GLU A 65 3.23 -12.41 -5.36
C GLU A 65 4.70 -12.72 -5.04
N ALA A 66 5.51 -11.68 -4.77
CA ALA A 66 6.90 -11.85 -4.40
C ALA A 66 7.08 -12.71 -3.13
N GLU A 67 6.24 -12.49 -2.12
CA GLU A 67 6.20 -13.31 -0.91
C GLU A 67 5.77 -14.75 -1.18
N GLY A 68 4.73 -14.94 -2.01
CA GLY A 68 4.26 -16.27 -2.40
C GLY A 68 5.35 -17.07 -3.10
N CYS A 69 6.06 -16.42 -4.04
CA CYS A 69 7.24 -16.97 -4.70
C CYS A 69 8.33 -17.32 -3.68
N LEU A 70 8.66 -16.41 -2.76
CA LEU A 70 9.70 -16.63 -1.76
C LEU A 70 9.38 -17.80 -0.81
N LYS A 71 8.13 -17.90 -0.32
CA LYS A 71 7.67 -19.03 0.52
C LYS A 71 7.73 -20.36 -0.21
N SER A 72 7.52 -20.33 -1.53
CA SER A 72 7.56 -21.51 -2.40
C SER A 72 8.96 -21.79 -2.97
N ASN A 73 9.98 -21.05 -2.51
CA ASN A 73 11.37 -21.16 -2.97
C ASN A 73 11.60 -20.81 -4.47
N PHE A 74 10.71 -20.01 -5.06
CA PHE A 74 10.82 -19.48 -6.42
C PHE A 74 11.56 -18.13 -6.43
N LEU A 75 12.88 -18.16 -6.24
CA LEU A 75 13.72 -16.99 -6.00
C LEU A 75 13.79 -16.05 -7.23
N THR A 76 13.75 -16.60 -8.43
CA THR A 76 13.66 -15.82 -9.68
C THR A 76 12.34 -15.05 -9.77
N GLY A 77 11.21 -15.68 -9.42
CA GLY A 77 9.90 -15.02 -9.41
C GLY A 77 9.84 -13.92 -8.36
N ALA A 78 10.33 -14.19 -7.15
CA ALA A 78 10.39 -13.21 -6.08
C ALA A 78 11.26 -11.99 -6.44
N SER A 79 12.44 -12.20 -7.01
CA SER A 79 13.34 -11.11 -7.43
C SER A 79 12.79 -10.30 -8.62
N ALA A 80 12.04 -10.92 -9.53
CA ALA A 80 11.38 -10.22 -10.62
C ALA A 80 10.25 -9.32 -10.09
N CYS A 81 9.40 -9.84 -9.21
CA CYS A 81 8.33 -9.07 -8.58
C CYS A 81 8.88 -7.90 -7.77
N ALA A 82 9.92 -8.11 -6.96
CA ALA A 82 10.58 -7.06 -6.18
C ALA A 82 11.09 -5.90 -7.06
N ARG A 83 11.75 -6.21 -8.19
CA ARG A 83 12.18 -5.17 -9.14
C ARG A 83 11.00 -4.46 -9.79
N LYS A 84 9.96 -5.21 -10.15
CA LYS A 84 8.75 -4.64 -10.78
C LYS A 84 8.05 -3.66 -9.85
N ILE A 85 8.03 -3.90 -8.53
CA ILE A 85 7.48 -2.95 -7.54
C ILE A 85 8.16 -1.58 -7.65
N VAL A 86 9.49 -1.55 -7.76
CA VAL A 86 10.24 -0.28 -7.89
C VAL A 86 9.91 0.44 -9.21
N TYR A 87 9.76 -0.30 -10.30
CA TYR A 87 9.35 0.29 -11.58
C TYR A 87 7.93 0.84 -11.56
N GLU A 88 6.96 0.08 -11.05
CA GLU A 88 5.57 0.51 -10.94
C GLU A 88 5.42 1.69 -9.97
N LEU A 89 6.14 1.68 -8.84
CA LEU A 89 6.22 2.83 -7.94
C LEU A 89 6.78 4.04 -8.70
N GLY A 90 7.83 3.84 -9.48
CA GLY A 90 8.39 4.83 -10.38
C GLY A 90 7.37 5.43 -11.34
N VAL A 91 6.54 4.60 -11.98
CA VAL A 91 5.48 5.06 -12.88
C VAL A 91 4.41 5.87 -12.13
N LEU A 92 3.94 5.37 -10.99
CA LEU A 92 2.93 6.04 -10.16
C LEU A 92 3.40 7.39 -9.65
N SER A 93 4.68 7.50 -9.30
CA SER A 93 5.31 8.73 -8.80
C SER A 93 5.85 9.64 -9.90
N LYS A 94 5.80 9.22 -11.18
CA LYS A 94 6.44 9.88 -12.33
C LYS A 94 7.95 10.12 -12.11
N ALA A 95 8.61 9.13 -11.53
CA ALA A 95 10.05 9.14 -11.32
C ALA A 95 10.79 8.84 -12.63
N ASP A 96 11.90 9.55 -12.83
CA ASP A 96 12.81 9.41 -13.98
C ASP A 96 13.80 8.25 -13.79
N GLY A 97 14.42 7.80 -14.89
CA GLY A 97 15.49 6.79 -14.89
C GLY A 97 15.09 5.46 -15.49
N ASP A 98 15.91 4.91 -16.39
CA ASP A 98 15.61 3.69 -17.14
C ASP A 98 16.05 2.42 -16.41
N ASP A 99 16.98 2.54 -15.47
CA ASP A 99 17.48 1.45 -14.65
C ASP A 99 17.03 1.57 -13.19
N TYR A 100 17.16 0.48 -12.44
CA TYR A 100 16.71 0.41 -11.05
C TYR A 100 17.38 1.45 -10.14
N GLU A 101 18.67 1.72 -10.32
CA GLU A 101 19.43 2.64 -9.46
C GLU A 101 19.00 4.10 -9.70
N SER A 102 18.96 4.52 -10.97
CA SER A 102 18.49 5.84 -11.37
C SER A 102 17.04 6.07 -10.94
N ARG A 103 16.19 5.05 -11.06
CA ARG A 103 14.80 5.11 -10.61
C ARG A 103 14.67 5.35 -9.11
N ILE A 104 15.43 4.63 -8.28
CA ILE A 104 15.41 4.85 -6.83
C ILE A 104 15.93 6.23 -6.45
N LYS A 105 16.99 6.71 -7.11
CA LYS A 105 17.51 8.06 -6.88
C LYS A 105 16.46 9.13 -7.22
N SER A 106 15.70 8.95 -8.29
CA SER A 106 14.59 9.85 -8.63
C SER A 106 13.46 9.77 -7.60
N LEU A 107 13.06 8.57 -7.16
CA LEU A 107 12.06 8.40 -6.10
C LEU A 107 12.46 9.09 -4.80
N LYS A 108 13.73 8.98 -4.41
CA LYS A 108 14.31 9.68 -3.24
C LYS A 108 14.17 11.20 -3.33
N GLN A 109 14.27 11.77 -4.52
CA GLN A 109 14.11 13.21 -4.74
C GLN A 109 12.64 13.67 -4.74
N ILE A 110 11.73 12.79 -5.17
CA ILE A 110 10.28 13.03 -5.17
C ILE A 110 9.73 12.97 -3.75
N TYR A 111 10.08 11.94 -2.99
CA TYR A 111 9.58 11.71 -1.63
C TYR A 111 10.49 12.33 -0.57
N ARG A 112 10.60 13.66 -0.57
CA ARG A 112 11.48 14.40 0.37
C ARG A 112 11.07 14.30 1.84
N ASP A 113 9.80 14.02 2.09
CA ASP A 113 9.25 13.86 3.44
C ASP A 113 9.47 12.44 4.00
N VAL A 114 9.94 11.52 3.17
CA VAL A 114 10.33 10.16 3.56
C VAL A 114 11.85 10.15 3.81
N SER A 115 12.26 9.44 4.86
CA SER A 115 13.67 9.38 5.24
C SER A 115 14.52 8.79 4.09
N PRO A 116 15.60 9.47 3.67
CA PRO A 116 16.44 9.04 2.56
C PRO A 116 17.06 7.65 2.77
N GLU A 117 17.24 7.25 4.02
CA GLU A 117 17.80 5.97 4.45
C GLU A 117 16.98 4.77 3.94
N PHE A 118 15.66 4.93 3.76
CA PHE A 118 14.81 3.88 3.19
C PHE A 118 15.19 3.58 1.73
N PHE A 119 15.43 4.62 0.92
CA PHE A 119 15.86 4.47 -0.47
C PHE A 119 17.32 4.01 -0.56
N ASP A 120 18.18 4.47 0.34
CA ASP A 120 19.58 4.03 0.40
C ASP A 120 19.69 2.54 0.76
N THR A 121 18.78 2.04 1.61
CA THR A 121 18.66 0.62 1.91
C THR A 121 18.32 -0.18 0.65
N LEU A 122 17.35 0.27 -0.16
CA LEU A 122 17.00 -0.39 -1.42
C LEU A 122 18.18 -0.41 -2.43
N LEU A 123 18.96 0.67 -2.51
CA LEU A 123 20.17 0.75 -3.34
C LEU A 123 21.26 -0.19 -2.83
N THR A 124 21.50 -0.21 -1.53
CA THR A 124 22.53 -1.04 -0.91
C THR A 124 22.23 -2.52 -1.15
N ILE A 125 20.96 -2.93 -1.03
CA ILE A 125 20.59 -4.32 -1.26
C ILE A 125 20.75 -4.71 -2.74
N GLN A 126 20.49 -3.78 -3.68
CA GLN A 126 20.79 -4.01 -5.10
C GLN A 126 22.29 -4.20 -5.34
N GLN A 127 23.15 -3.39 -4.72
CA GLN A 127 24.61 -3.47 -4.89
C GLN A 127 25.18 -4.79 -4.35
N VAL A 128 24.63 -5.29 -3.24
CA VAL A 128 24.99 -6.60 -2.68
C VAL A 128 24.51 -7.76 -3.57
N THR A 129 23.46 -7.54 -4.37
CA THR A 129 22.84 -8.57 -5.23
C THR A 129 23.19 -8.47 -6.71
N SER A 130 23.88 -7.40 -7.14
CA SER A 130 24.18 -7.09 -8.54
C SER A 130 25.67 -7.25 -8.90
N SER A 131 26.37 -8.19 -8.26
CA SER A 131 27.70 -8.62 -8.71
C SER A 131 27.58 -9.66 -9.84
N LYS A 132 27.32 -9.15 -11.07
CA LYS A 132 27.47 -9.81 -12.38
C LYS A 132 26.64 -11.09 -12.64
N VAL A 133 25.58 -10.92 -13.44
CA VAL A 133 25.01 -11.99 -14.29
C VAL A 133 25.91 -12.18 -15.54
N HIS A 134 27.20 -12.47 -15.34
CA HIS A 134 28.12 -12.80 -16.43
C HIS A 134 28.84 -14.10 -16.10
N GLU A 135 28.36 -15.18 -16.71
CA GLU A 135 29.01 -16.48 -17.03
C GLU A 135 29.79 -17.28 -15.96
N ASN A 136 30.10 -16.70 -14.80
CA ASN A 136 30.72 -17.40 -13.69
C ASN A 136 29.67 -17.51 -12.58
N SER A 137 29.01 -18.67 -12.53
CA SER A 137 28.22 -19.20 -11.41
C SER A 137 28.01 -18.24 -10.25
N TYR A 138 27.07 -17.31 -10.39
CA TYR A 138 26.62 -16.48 -9.28
C TYR A 138 25.93 -17.41 -8.29
N ASP A 139 26.50 -17.56 -7.08
CA ASP A 139 25.91 -18.36 -6.01
C ASP A 139 24.59 -17.70 -5.63
N GLY A 140 23.51 -18.41 -5.97
CA GLY A 140 22.21 -17.83 -6.27
C GLY A 140 21.64 -17.02 -5.12
N TRP A 141 20.76 -16.09 -5.49
CA TRP A 141 19.83 -15.42 -4.57
C TRP A 141 19.40 -16.31 -3.42
N GLU A 142 19.99 -16.17 -2.23
CA GLU A 142 19.46 -16.87 -1.07
C GLU A 142 18.14 -16.23 -0.63
N ALA A 143 17.22 -17.04 -0.12
CA ALA A 143 15.94 -16.58 0.40
C ALA A 143 16.09 -15.46 1.46
N LYS A 144 17.19 -15.46 2.22
CA LYS A 144 17.50 -14.41 3.21
C LYS A 144 17.70 -13.02 2.58
N HIS A 145 18.32 -12.94 1.40
CA HIS A 145 18.53 -11.67 0.71
C HIS A 145 17.20 -11.10 0.19
N LEU A 146 16.36 -11.96 -0.39
CA LEU A 146 15.02 -11.55 -0.85
C LEU A 146 14.13 -11.10 0.29
N ARG A 147 14.20 -11.77 1.45
CA ARG A 147 13.46 -11.32 2.65
C ARG A 147 13.78 -9.89 3.03
N ILE A 148 15.06 -9.53 2.99
CA ILE A 148 15.51 -8.17 3.33
C ILE A 148 14.99 -7.16 2.30
N ILE A 149 15.01 -7.49 1.00
CA ILE A 149 14.44 -6.63 -0.04
C ILE A 149 12.94 -6.42 0.17
N LEU A 150 12.18 -7.49 0.36
CA LEU A 150 10.73 -7.40 0.52
C LEU A 150 10.36 -6.61 1.77
N ALA A 151 11.10 -6.79 2.87
CA ALA A 151 10.95 -5.97 4.08
C ALA A 151 11.22 -4.49 3.80
N ALA A 152 12.35 -4.16 3.17
CA ALA A 152 12.68 -2.78 2.83
C ALA A 152 11.64 -2.13 1.89
N LEU A 153 11.15 -2.88 0.89
CA LEU A 153 10.10 -2.41 0.00
C LEU A 153 8.79 -2.16 0.75
N ALA A 154 8.37 -3.07 1.63
CA ALA A 154 7.17 -2.87 2.42
C ALA A 154 7.24 -1.63 3.31
N GLU A 155 8.38 -1.41 3.97
CA GLU A 155 8.61 -0.21 4.81
C GLU A 155 8.59 1.08 3.97
N VAL A 156 9.22 1.09 2.80
CA VAL A 156 9.17 2.23 1.87
C VAL A 156 7.72 2.53 1.47
N LEU A 157 6.93 1.51 1.12
CA LEU A 157 5.52 1.69 0.78
C LEU A 157 4.70 2.17 1.98
N HIS A 158 5.01 1.70 3.18
CA HIS A 158 4.35 2.14 4.41
C HIS A 158 4.61 3.63 4.69
N GLU A 159 5.85 4.07 4.60
CA GLU A 159 6.23 5.47 4.81
C GLU A 159 5.68 6.41 3.72
N ILE A 160 5.53 5.93 2.48
CA ILE A 160 4.97 6.73 1.38
C ILE A 160 3.45 6.88 1.51
N TYR A 161 2.72 5.79 1.80
CA TYR A 161 1.26 5.78 1.66
C TYR A 161 0.51 5.78 2.99
N VAL A 162 1.08 5.18 4.04
CA VAL A 162 0.35 4.93 5.30
C VAL A 162 0.66 6.00 6.33
N VAL A 163 1.94 6.26 6.59
CA VAL A 163 2.37 7.23 7.61
C VAL A 163 1.78 8.64 7.36
N PRO A 164 1.80 9.20 6.13
CA PRO A 164 1.22 10.52 5.88
C PRO A 164 -0.30 10.54 6.10
N ALA A 165 -1.01 9.48 5.74
CA ALA A 165 -2.44 9.36 5.96
C ALA A 165 -2.76 9.31 7.46
N LEU A 166 -2.05 8.48 8.23
CA LEU A 166 -2.21 8.41 9.69
C LEU A 166 -1.91 9.75 10.37
N ARG A 167 -0.88 10.48 9.91
CA ARG A 167 -0.58 11.83 10.40
C ARG A 167 -1.73 12.80 10.11
N ASN A 168 -2.31 12.73 8.91
CA ASN A 168 -3.45 13.58 8.53
C ASN A 168 -4.71 13.25 9.35
N ASP A 169 -5.01 11.97 9.56
CA ASP A 169 -6.16 11.53 10.35
C ASP A 169 -6.05 11.98 11.81
N ARG A 170 -4.87 11.82 12.41
CA ARG A 170 -4.58 12.35 13.75
C ARG A 170 -4.73 13.86 13.81
N ARG A 171 -4.25 14.59 12.80
CA ARG A 171 -4.39 16.05 12.74
C ARG A 171 -5.86 16.46 12.67
N LYS A 172 -6.67 15.79 11.85
CA LYS A 172 -8.12 16.06 11.76
C LYS A 172 -8.82 15.81 13.10
N ALA A 173 -8.48 14.73 13.79
CA ALA A 173 -9.03 14.43 15.11
C ALA A 173 -8.68 15.52 16.13
N VAL A 174 -7.44 16.01 16.15
CA VAL A 174 -7.03 17.13 17.02
C VAL A 174 -7.77 18.43 16.68
N LEU A 175 -7.97 18.73 15.39
CA LEU A 175 -8.74 19.90 14.98
C LEU A 175 -10.22 19.79 15.38
N ALA A 176 -10.82 18.62 15.26
CA ALA A 176 -12.19 18.39 15.72
C ALA A 176 -12.33 18.66 17.24
N LEU A 177 -11.38 18.17 18.04
CA LEU A 177 -11.33 18.45 19.48
C LEU A 177 -11.14 19.94 19.79
N LYS A 178 -10.36 20.67 18.98
CA LYS A 178 -10.21 22.12 19.11
C LYS A 178 -11.52 22.85 18.80
N ASP A 179 -12.23 22.43 17.77
CA ASP A 179 -13.50 23.05 17.35
C ASP A 179 -14.63 22.82 18.39
N GLU A 180 -14.54 21.75 19.19
CA GLU A 180 -15.43 21.55 20.35
C GLU A 180 -15.20 22.57 21.47
N LEU A 181 -13.97 23.08 21.61
CA LEU A 181 -13.61 24.04 22.66
C LEU A 181 -13.86 25.51 22.28
N ILE A 182 -13.93 25.81 20.98
CA ILE A 182 -14.18 27.15 20.47
C ILE A 182 -15.64 27.23 20.00
N PRO A 183 -16.57 27.79 20.81
CA PRO A 183 -17.93 27.97 20.36
C PRO A 183 -17.94 28.85 19.09
N ARG A 184 -18.71 28.44 18.07
CA ARG A 184 -18.93 29.25 16.87
C ARG A 184 -19.52 30.60 17.28
N THR A 185 -18.72 31.65 17.27
CA THR A 185 -19.16 33.03 17.51
C THR A 185 -19.87 33.56 16.27
N ASP A 186 -21.03 32.98 15.92
CA ASP A 186 -21.90 33.48 14.85
C ASP A 186 -23.28 33.76 15.40
N THR A 187 -23.42 34.78 16.25
CA THR A 187 -24.64 35.61 16.27
C THR A 187 -24.38 36.95 16.98
N GLN A 188 -23.89 37.96 16.28
CA GLN A 188 -24.32 39.36 16.52
C GLN A 188 -24.29 40.16 15.22
N GLU A 189 -25.29 41.05 15.11
CA GLU A 189 -25.40 42.19 14.18
C GLU A 189 -26.03 41.98 12.79
N LYS A 190 -27.33 41.65 12.75
CA LYS A 190 -28.30 42.35 11.87
C LYS A 190 -29.66 42.46 12.55
N GLY A 191 -29.80 43.45 13.44
CA GLY A 191 -31.03 43.73 14.16
C GLY A 191 -31.03 45.10 14.85
N LYS A 192 -30.42 46.12 14.23
CA LYS A 192 -30.57 47.52 14.62
C LYS A 192 -30.69 48.39 13.37
N SER A 193 -31.93 48.54 12.92
CA SER A 193 -32.46 49.68 12.16
C SER A 193 -33.95 49.41 11.97
N LEU A 194 -34.94 50.22 12.27
CA LEU A 194 -35.14 51.60 12.74
C LEU A 194 -36.60 51.56 13.29
N SER A 195 -36.85 52.01 14.53
CA SER A 195 -37.57 53.26 14.83
C SER A 195 -38.75 53.56 13.92
#